data_AF-A0ABD5UCG0-F1
#
_entry.id   AF-A0ABD5UCG0-F1
#
_cell.length_a   1.000
_cell.length_b   1.000
_cell.length_c   1.000
_cell.angle_alpha   90.00
_cell.angle_beta   90.00
_cell.angle_gamma   90.00
#
_symmetry.space_group_name_H-M   'P 1'
#
loop_
_entity.id
_entity.type
_entity.pdbx_description
1 polymer ?
#
loop_
_entity_poly.entity_id
_entity_poly.type
_entity_poly.pdbx_seq_one_letter_code
_entity_poly.pdbx_strand_id
1 'polypeptide(L)'
;MGRMDIDTVLVPVDGSEESVRAMEVAVAVADRYGALVHALYVLDRPDRDRTEQMMVAAHAVAGDVPLTHSVAYGFSTSHLTTHPGSVVLDTAEDVSADFLVIPRDRPADLLGKAAGYVLQFAPQPVLAV
;
A
#
# COMPACT_ATOMS: atom_id res chain seq x y z
N MET A 1 -16.98 -22.40 3.05
CA MET A 1 -16.03 -21.43 2.47
C MET A 1 -14.78 -21.48 3.31
N GLY A 2 -13.64 -21.82 2.72
CA GLY A 2 -12.36 -21.81 3.42
C GLY A 2 -12.12 -20.41 3.98
N ARG A 3 -11.67 -20.34 5.23
CA ARG A 3 -11.14 -19.11 5.81
C ARG A 3 -10.01 -18.66 4.88
N MET A 4 -10.03 -17.41 4.42
CA MET A 4 -8.83 -16.83 3.81
C MET A 4 -7.83 -16.71 4.94
N ASP A 5 -6.74 -17.44 4.85
CA ASP A 5 -5.58 -17.22 5.70
C ASP A 5 -4.87 -16.02 5.09
N ILE A 6 -5.00 -14.87 5.76
CA ILE A 6 -4.34 -13.62 5.39
C ILE A 6 -3.24 -13.44 6.42
N ASP A 7 -1.99 -13.55 5.99
CA ASP A 7 -0.82 -13.36 6.84
C ASP A 7 -0.24 -11.97 6.62
N THR A 8 -0.33 -11.43 5.39
CA THR A 8 0.20 -10.10 5.04
C THR A 8 -0.79 -9.25 4.24
N VAL A 9 -1.09 -8.05 4.76
CA VAL A 9 -1.86 -7.00 4.08
C VAL A 9 -0.91 -5.92 3.57
N LEU A 10 -0.84 -5.72 2.25
CA LEU A 10 -0.06 -4.63 1.64
C LEU A 10 -0.92 -3.37 1.48
N VAL A 11 -0.36 -2.22 1.84
CA VAL A 11 -0.95 -0.91 1.59
C VAL A 11 0.10 0.09 1.08
N PRO A 12 -0.11 0.70 -0.11
CA PRO A 12 0.75 1.78 -0.57
C PRO A 12 0.35 3.12 0.05
N VAL A 13 1.35 3.89 0.47
CA VAL A 13 1.21 5.15 1.20
C VAL A 13 2.06 6.25 0.54
N ASP A 14 1.44 7.34 0.12
CA ASP A 14 2.13 8.52 -0.46
C ASP A 14 1.98 9.78 0.42
N GLY A 15 1.36 9.62 1.61
CA GLY A 15 1.11 10.68 2.58
C GLY A 15 -0.13 11.53 2.28
N SER A 16 -0.88 11.21 1.22
CA SER A 16 -2.22 11.76 1.01
C SER A 16 -3.20 11.29 2.09
N GLU A 17 -4.26 12.05 2.33
CA GLU A 17 -5.33 11.67 3.26
C GLU A 17 -5.99 10.34 2.85
N GLU A 18 -6.16 10.13 1.54
CA GLU A 18 -6.69 8.90 0.97
C GLU A 18 -5.78 7.70 1.31
N SER A 19 -4.46 7.87 1.19
CA SER A 19 -3.52 6.80 1.54
C SER A 19 -3.49 6.50 3.05
N VAL A 20 -3.69 7.50 3.90
CA VAL A 20 -3.83 7.31 5.35
C VAL A 20 -5.13 6.55 5.67
N ARG A 21 -6.23 6.88 5.01
CA ARG A 21 -7.49 6.12 5.15
C ARG A 21 -7.34 4.66 4.69
N ALA A 22 -6.58 4.44 3.62
CA ALA A 22 -6.23 3.08 3.18
C ALA A 22 -5.42 2.33 4.23
N MET A 23 -4.48 3.01 4.90
CA MET A 23 -3.71 2.44 6.01
C MET A 23 -4.62 2.04 7.18
N GLU A 24 -5.57 2.89 7.58
CA GLU A 24 -6.55 2.57 8.64
C GLU A 24 -7.36 1.32 8.31
N VAL A 25 -7.80 1.18 7.07
CA VAL A 25 -8.55 0.00 6.62
C VAL A 25 -7.65 -1.24 6.57
N ALA A 26 -6.40 -1.10 6.11
CA ALA A 26 -5.44 -2.20 6.10
C ALA A 26 -5.18 -2.75 7.51
N VAL A 27 -5.02 -1.86 8.50
CA VAL A 27 -4.87 -2.22 9.91
C VAL A 27 -6.12 -2.93 10.42
N ALA A 28 -7.32 -2.43 10.12
CA ALA A 28 -8.57 -3.08 10.52
C ALA A 28 -8.75 -4.48 9.90
N VAL A 29 -8.30 -4.68 8.66
CA VAL A 29 -8.26 -6.02 8.04
C VAL A 29 -7.25 -6.89 8.77
N ALA A 30 -6.02 -6.42 8.96
CA ALA A 30 -4.96 -7.20 9.58
C ALA A 30 -5.31 -7.63 11.02
N ASP A 31 -5.82 -6.72 11.83
CA ASP A 31 -6.30 -7.00 13.20
C ASP A 31 -7.35 -8.13 13.21
N ARG A 32 -8.30 -8.07 12.26
CA ARG A 32 -9.38 -9.08 12.16
C ARG A 32 -8.88 -10.47 11.81
N TYR A 33 -7.84 -10.56 10.99
CA TYR A 33 -7.32 -11.84 10.48
C TYR A 33 -6.10 -12.35 11.24
N GLY A 34 -5.50 -11.53 12.12
CA GLY A 34 -4.24 -11.83 12.80
C GLY A 34 -3.03 -11.67 11.87
N ALA A 35 -3.13 -10.81 10.86
CA ALA A 35 -2.12 -10.55 9.86
C ALA A 35 -1.16 -9.42 10.28
N LEU A 36 -0.08 -9.24 9.54
CA LEU A 36 0.74 -8.03 9.57
C LEU A 36 0.32 -7.06 8.46
N VAL A 37 0.63 -5.78 8.66
CA VAL A 37 0.57 -4.77 7.60
C VAL A 37 1.97 -4.52 7.05
N HIS A 38 2.09 -4.50 5.72
CA HIS A 38 3.25 -3.98 5.02
C HIS A 38 2.89 -2.63 4.40
N ALA A 39 3.49 -1.54 4.87
CA ALA A 39 3.32 -0.21 4.30
C ALA A 39 4.40 0.05 3.24
N LEU A 40 3.98 0.21 1.98
CA LEU A 40 4.86 0.61 0.89
C LEU A 40 4.82 2.12 0.73
N TYR A 41 5.89 2.83 1.12
CA TYR A 41 5.95 4.28 0.92
C TYR A 41 6.32 4.60 -0.53
N VAL A 42 5.40 5.23 -1.26
CA VAL A 42 5.54 5.55 -2.68
C VAL A 42 5.82 7.03 -2.84
N LEU A 43 7.08 7.39 -3.11
CA LEU A 43 7.57 8.78 -3.13
C LEU A 43 8.19 9.16 -4.48
N ASP A 44 7.83 10.33 -5.00
CA ASP A 44 8.33 10.85 -6.28
C ASP A 44 9.85 11.01 -6.28
N ARG A 45 10.41 11.37 -5.13
CA ARG A 45 11.84 11.58 -4.91
C ARG A 45 12.24 11.18 -3.48
N PRO A 46 13.54 10.93 -3.23
CA PRO A 46 14.04 10.73 -1.88
C PRO A 46 13.77 11.95 -0.99
N ASP A 47 13.04 11.73 0.10
CA ASP A 47 12.71 12.75 1.10
C ASP A 47 12.64 12.11 2.48
N ARG A 48 13.77 12.14 3.19
CA ARG A 48 13.92 11.43 4.47
C ARG A 48 12.96 11.95 5.53
N ASP A 49 12.83 13.27 5.66
CA ASP A 49 11.98 13.89 6.69
C ASP A 49 10.51 13.53 6.45
N ARG A 50 10.07 13.56 5.19
CA ARG A 50 8.72 13.16 4.82
C ARG A 50 8.48 11.67 5.07
N THR A 51 9.43 10.81 4.70
CA THR A 51 9.37 9.37 5.00
C THR A 51 9.27 9.11 6.50
N GLU A 52 10.11 9.74 7.31
CA GLU A 52 10.10 9.60 8.77
C GLU A 52 8.75 10.04 9.37
N GLN A 53 8.18 11.16 8.91
CA GLN A 53 6.85 11.61 9.35
C GLN A 53 5.74 10.60 9.01
N MET A 54 5.77 10.05 7.79
CA MET A 54 4.80 9.02 7.40
C MET A 54 4.95 7.75 8.22
N MET A 55 6.19 7.34 8.52
CA MET A 55 6.46 6.19 9.38
C MET A 55 5.89 6.38 10.77
N VAL A 56 6.08 7.56 11.39
CA VAL A 56 5.50 7.87 12.69
C VAL A 56 3.97 7.81 12.64
N ALA A 57 3.35 8.39 11.60
CA ALA A 57 1.91 8.34 11.43
C ALA A 57 1.39 6.89 11.24
N ALA A 58 2.06 6.09 10.42
CA ALA A 58 1.69 4.70 10.17
C ALA A 58 1.77 3.84 11.43
N HIS A 59 2.81 4.00 12.26
CA HIS A 59 2.90 3.31 13.55
C HIS A 59 1.82 3.74 14.53
N ALA A 60 1.45 5.03 14.53
CA ALA A 60 0.34 5.52 15.36
C ALA A 60 -1.01 4.91 14.93
N VAL A 61 -1.23 4.73 13.63
CA VAL A 61 -2.44 4.08 13.09
C VAL A 61 -2.42 2.56 13.35
N ALA A 62 -1.27 1.90 13.22
CA ALA A 62 -1.15 0.45 13.39
C ALA A 62 -1.44 -0.03 14.82
N GLY A 63 -1.10 0.76 15.84
CA GLY A 63 -1.30 0.37 17.24
C GLY A 63 -0.56 -0.93 17.56
N ASP A 64 -1.30 -1.97 17.92
CA ASP A 64 -0.76 -3.30 18.26
C ASP A 64 -0.56 -4.22 17.03
N VAL A 65 -1.04 -3.81 15.86
CA VAL A 65 -0.90 -4.60 14.63
C VAL A 65 0.56 -4.56 14.15
N PRO A 66 1.20 -5.72 13.88
CA PRO A 66 2.57 -5.74 13.38
C PRO A 66 2.71 -4.97 12.07
N LEU A 67 3.64 -4.01 12.05
CA LEU A 67 3.90 -3.16 10.90
C LEU A 67 5.31 -3.39 10.36
N THR A 68 5.40 -3.69 9.07
CA THR A 68 6.64 -3.65 8.30
C THR A 68 6.51 -2.61 7.20
N HIS A 69 7.63 -2.22 6.59
CA HIS A 69 7.58 -1.24 5.51
C HIS A 69 8.71 -1.40 4.50
N SER A 70 8.48 -0.82 3.33
CA SER A 70 9.47 -0.60 2.28
C SER A 70 9.26 0.78 1.68
N VAL A 71 10.24 1.26 0.91
CA VAL A 71 10.15 2.57 0.24
C VAL A 71 10.50 2.40 -1.22
N ALA A 72 9.65 2.97 -2.08
CA ALA A 72 9.85 3.02 -3.51
C ALA A 72 10.03 4.47 -3.98
N TYR A 73 11.04 4.66 -4.83
CA TYR A 73 11.35 5.94 -5.47
C TYR A 73 11.39 5.80 -6.99
N GLY A 74 11.28 6.93 -7.70
CA GLY A 74 11.68 7.01 -9.09
C GLY A 74 10.71 6.36 -10.09
N PHE A 75 9.45 6.22 -9.73
CA PHE A 75 8.39 5.79 -10.64
C PHE A 75 7.89 6.93 -11.53
N SER A 76 7.40 6.57 -12.71
CA SER A 76 6.85 7.46 -13.71
C SER A 76 5.39 7.13 -13.98
N THR A 77 4.55 8.16 -13.96
CA THR A 77 3.13 8.01 -14.34
C THR A 77 2.91 7.96 -15.85
N SER A 78 3.97 8.02 -16.66
CA SER A 78 3.92 7.96 -18.13
C SER A 78 4.64 6.75 -18.73
N HIS A 79 5.52 6.07 -17.99
CA HIS A 79 6.28 4.91 -18.48
C HIS A 79 5.87 3.63 -17.75
N LEU A 80 5.42 2.62 -18.51
CA LEU A 80 4.91 1.35 -17.98
C LEU A 80 5.96 0.52 -17.23
N THR A 81 7.23 0.59 -17.62
CA THR A 81 8.34 -0.13 -16.97
C THR A 81 8.71 0.43 -15.60
N THR A 82 8.08 1.52 -15.18
CA THR A 82 8.36 2.20 -13.93
C THR A 82 7.06 2.79 -13.37
N HIS A 83 5.92 2.16 -13.64
CA HIS A 83 4.62 2.67 -13.25
C HIS A 83 4.40 2.49 -11.74
N PRO A 84 3.78 3.44 -11.01
CA PRO A 84 3.48 3.28 -9.58
C PRO A 84 2.76 1.96 -9.28
N GLY A 85 1.84 1.55 -10.15
CA GLY A 85 1.12 0.28 -10.00
C GLY A 85 1.99 -0.96 -10.18
N SER A 86 3.01 -0.95 -11.04
CA SER A 86 3.91 -2.11 -11.17
C SER A 86 4.73 -2.28 -9.89
N VAL A 87 5.21 -1.18 -9.31
CA VAL A 87 5.96 -1.22 -8.05
C VAL A 87 5.13 -1.78 -6.90
N VAL A 88 3.83 -1.46 -6.84
CA VAL A 88 2.92 -2.05 -5.86
C VAL A 88 2.81 -3.57 -6.06
N LEU A 89 2.67 -4.04 -7.30
CA LEU A 89 2.55 -5.48 -7.59
C LEU A 89 3.86 -6.23 -7.34
N ASP A 90 4.99 -5.66 -7.75
CA ASP A 90 6.32 -6.23 -7.50
C ASP A 90 6.55 -6.36 -5.99
N THR A 91 6.21 -5.31 -5.22
CA THR A 91 6.29 -5.36 -3.75
C THR A 91 5.33 -6.41 -3.19
N ALA A 92 4.12 -6.54 -3.72
CA ALA A 92 3.15 -7.55 -3.28
C ALA A 92 3.68 -8.97 -3.46
N GLU A 93 4.39 -9.23 -4.55
CA GLU A 93 5.09 -10.50 -4.77
C GLU A 93 6.26 -10.68 -3.79
N ASP A 94 7.12 -9.67 -3.66
CA ASP A 94 8.31 -9.70 -2.80
C ASP A 94 7.99 -9.97 -1.32
N VAL A 95 6.91 -9.38 -0.81
CA VAL A 95 6.48 -9.55 0.58
C VAL A 95 5.47 -10.69 0.76
N SER A 96 5.14 -11.42 -0.32
CA SER A 96 4.10 -12.44 -0.32
C SER A 96 2.78 -11.93 0.28
N ALA A 97 2.34 -10.75 -0.16
CA ALA A 97 1.08 -10.17 0.28
C ALA A 97 -0.09 -11.06 -0.15
N ASP A 98 -1.03 -11.28 0.76
CA ASP A 98 -2.26 -12.06 0.52
C ASP A 98 -3.46 -11.17 0.20
N PHE A 99 -3.38 -9.89 0.57
CA PHE A 99 -4.44 -8.91 0.39
C PHE A 99 -3.86 -7.51 0.16
N LEU A 100 -4.43 -6.76 -0.79
CA LEU A 100 -4.03 -5.38 -1.05
C LEU A 100 -5.16 -4.42 -0.65
N VAL A 101 -4.82 -3.39 0.12
CA VAL A 101 -5.69 -2.23 0.34
C VAL A 101 -5.08 -1.04 -0.37
N ILE A 102 -5.81 -0.42 -1.29
CA ILE A 102 -5.32 0.68 -2.11
C ILE A 102 -6.23 1.91 -1.97
N PRO A 103 -5.70 3.13 -1.93
CA PRO A 103 -6.53 4.33 -1.93
C PRO A 103 -7.25 4.48 -3.27
N ARG A 104 -8.50 4.95 -3.22
CA ARG A 104 -9.36 5.23 -4.38
C ARG A 104 -8.97 6.52 -5.06
N ASP A 105 -9.23 6.52 -6.35
CA ASP A 105 -8.78 7.47 -7.34
C ASP A 105 -9.30 8.91 -7.13
N ARG A 106 -8.37 9.88 -7.20
CA ARG A 106 -8.59 11.13 -7.93
C ARG A 106 -7.60 11.15 -9.12
N PRO A 107 -8.04 11.45 -10.35
CA PRO A 107 -7.27 11.23 -11.58
C PRO A 107 -5.95 12.03 -11.69
N ALA A 108 -5.69 12.97 -10.80
CA ALA A 108 -4.45 13.75 -10.75
C ALA A 108 -3.38 13.13 -9.85
N ASP A 109 -3.73 12.18 -8.98
CA ASP A 109 -2.88 11.73 -7.90
C ASP A 109 -2.12 10.44 -8.25
N LEU A 110 -0.93 10.31 -7.67
CA LEU A 110 0.06 9.29 -7.96
C LEU A 110 -0.46 7.87 -7.69
N LEU A 111 -1.06 7.66 -6.51
CA LEU A 111 -1.68 6.38 -6.18
C LEU A 111 -3.02 6.15 -6.88
N GLY A 112 -3.71 7.20 -7.35
CA GLY A 112 -4.91 7.05 -8.19
C GLY A 112 -4.60 6.30 -9.49
N LYS A 113 -3.50 6.66 -10.16
CA LYS A 113 -3.00 5.92 -11.32
C LYS A 113 -2.52 4.51 -10.96
N ALA A 114 -1.87 4.34 -9.80
CA ALA A 114 -1.47 3.02 -9.31
C ALA A 114 -2.68 2.10 -9.14
N ALA A 115 -3.77 2.62 -8.56
CA ALA A 115 -4.96 1.86 -8.23
C ALA A 115 -5.60 1.21 -9.46
N GLY A 116 -5.75 1.95 -10.57
CA GLY A 116 -6.30 1.40 -11.81
C GLY A 116 -5.48 0.21 -12.35
N TYR A 117 -4.15 0.32 -12.32
CA TYR A 117 -3.25 -0.74 -12.75
C TYR A 117 -3.31 -1.95 -11.83
N VAL A 118 -3.28 -1.74 -10.51
CA VAL A 118 -3.37 -2.82 -9.51
C VAL A 118 -4.70 -3.56 -9.63
N LEU A 119 -5.82 -2.85 -9.77
CA LEU A 119 -7.14 -3.49 -9.96
C LEU A 119 -7.23 -4.34 -11.23
N GLN A 120 -6.45 -4.00 -12.25
CA GLN A 120 -6.43 -4.73 -13.52
C GLN A 120 -5.56 -6.00 -13.46
N PHE A 121 -4.47 -5.98 -12.69
CA PHE A 121 -3.42 -6.98 -12.80
C PHE A 121 -3.06 -7.71 -11.50
N ALA A 122 -3.55 -7.28 -10.34
CA ALA A 122 -3.27 -7.96 -9.08
C ALA A 122 -3.83 -9.38 -9.08
N PRO A 123 -3.00 -10.41 -8.84
CA PRO A 123 -3.49 -11.77 -8.67
C PRO A 123 -4.18 -11.98 -7.31
N GLN A 124 -3.86 -11.16 -6.31
CA GLN A 124 -4.47 -11.21 -4.98
C GLN A 124 -5.79 -10.42 -4.92
N PRO A 125 -6.65 -10.70 -3.93
CA PRO A 125 -7.79 -9.84 -3.61
C PRO A 125 -7.36 -8.39 -3.32
N VAL A 126 -8.11 -7.44 -3.89
CA VAL A 126 -7.86 -6.00 -3.74
C VAL A 126 -9.10 -5.30 -3.19
N LEU A 127 -8.91 -4.46 -2.17
CA LEU A 127 -9.90 -3.52 -1.66
C LEU A 127 -9.46 -2.09 -1.96
N ALA A 128 -10.27 -1.37 -2.74
CA ALA A 128 -10.04 0.03 -3.02
C ALA A 128 -10.95 0.90 -2.14
N VAL A 129 -10.37 1.85 -1.39
CA VAL A 129 -11.07 2.70 -0.38
C VAL A 129 -10.94 4.20 -0.60
#